data_AF-A0A2V7FYM0-F1
#
_entry.id   AF-A0A2V7FYM0-F1
#
_cell.length_a   1.000
_cell.length_b   1.000
_cell.length_c   1.000
_cell.angle_alpha   90.00
_cell.angle_beta   90.00
_cell.angle_gamma   90.00
#
_symmetry.space_group_name_H-M   'P 1'
#
loop_
_entity.id
_entity.type
_entity.pdbx_description
1 polymer ?
#
loop_
_entity_poly.entity_id
_entity_poly.type
_entity_poly.pdbx_seq_one_letter_code
_entity_poly.pdbx_strand_id
1 'polypeptide(L)'
;MTLSDTPDDAAPRRARRVALPLVAVVLILTVAGAFWVTRFASEVRQDPGLVYRDPGTLDKLLKRARDAEAAGDRATAITTYRFVVAVGTGGDSAIARYITAARAGLARLAEQP
;
A
#
# COMPACT_ATOMS: atom_id res chain seq x y z
N MET A 1 65.74 -1.27 -28.70
CA MET A 1 65.10 -0.48 -29.77
C MET A 1 63.97 -1.35 -30.30
N THR A 2 62.68 -1.13 -30.09
CA THR A 2 61.87 -0.08 -29.47
C THR A 2 60.55 -0.73 -29.05
N LEU A 3 60.04 -0.35 -27.87
CA LEU A 3 58.68 -0.58 -27.42
C LEU A 3 57.69 0.01 -28.45
N SER A 4 56.68 -0.75 -28.86
CA SER A 4 55.46 -0.20 -29.45
C SER A 4 54.28 -0.92 -28.82
N ASP A 5 54.07 -0.63 -27.53
CA ASP A 5 52.85 -0.95 -26.82
C ASP A 5 51.81 0.09 -27.25
N THR A 6 50.94 -0.27 -28.20
CA THR A 6 49.78 0.55 -28.55
C THR A 6 48.77 0.47 -27.41
N PRO A 7 48.39 1.59 -26.77
CA PRO A 7 47.45 1.54 -25.66
C PRO A 7 46.07 1.09 -26.15
N ASP A 8 45.40 0.32 -25.30
CA ASP A 8 44.01 -0.15 -25.39
C ASP A 8 43.00 1.01 -25.55
N ASP A 9 42.96 1.65 -26.71
CA ASP A 9 42.01 2.74 -27.02
C ASP A 9 40.59 2.22 -27.36
N ALA A 10 40.40 0.89 -27.43
CA ALA A 10 39.13 0.26 -27.78
C ALA A 10 38.19 0.05 -26.56
N ALA A 11 38.75 -0.16 -25.36
CA ALA A 11 37.99 -0.35 -24.13
C ALA A 11 37.15 0.88 -23.69
N PRO A 12 37.68 2.12 -23.69
CA PRO A 12 36.92 3.28 -23.18
C PRO A 12 35.73 3.68 -24.06
N ARG A 13 35.79 3.42 -25.38
CA ARG A 13 34.68 3.73 -26.30
C ARG A 13 33.50 2.78 -26.15
N ARG A 14 33.74 1.49 -25.90
CA ARG A 14 32.67 0.50 -25.68
C ARG A 14 31.99 0.72 -24.33
N ALA A 15 32.76 0.97 -23.26
CA ALA A 15 32.22 1.26 -21.94
C ALA A 15 31.33 2.52 -21.94
N ARG A 16 31.75 3.60 -22.62
CA ARG A 16 30.92 4.82 -22.79
C ARG A 16 29.62 4.58 -23.55
N ARG A 17 29.63 3.72 -24.57
CA ARG A 17 28.44 3.41 -25.38
C ARG A 17 27.39 2.61 -24.61
N VAL A 18 27.79 1.81 -23.62
CA VAL A 18 26.88 1.06 -22.75
C VAL A 18 26.46 1.89 -21.54
N ALA A 19 27.33 2.75 -21.02
CA ALA A 19 27.00 3.65 -19.92
C ALA A 19 25.85 4.61 -20.25
N LEU A 20 25.82 5.15 -21.47
CA LEU A 20 24.80 6.11 -21.89
C LEU A 20 23.36 5.56 -21.84
N PRO A 21 23.04 4.40 -22.47
CA PRO A 21 21.69 3.84 -22.38
C PRO A 21 21.37 3.37 -20.95
N LEU A 22 22.36 2.90 -20.18
CA LEU A 22 22.12 2.47 -18.81
C LEU A 22 21.73 3.65 -17.92
N VAL A 23 22.43 4.78 -18.04
CA VAL A 23 22.06 6.02 -17.34
C VAL A 23 20.67 6.48 -17.75
N ALA A 24 20.34 6.43 -19.05
CA ALA A 24 19.00 6.78 -19.52
C ALA A 24 17.91 5.87 -18.92
N VAL A 25 18.15 4.55 -18.87
CA VAL A 25 17.23 3.59 -18.25
C VAL A 25 17.07 3.86 -16.76
N VAL A 26 18.16 4.10 -16.03
CA VAL A 26 18.09 4.46 -14.61
C VAL A 26 17.31 5.76 -14.40
N LEU A 27 17.49 6.75 -15.28
CA LEU A 27 16.77 8.02 -15.19
C LEU A 27 15.27 7.82 -15.44
N ILE A 28 14.89 7.03 -16.46
CA ILE A 28 13.50 6.70 -16.76
C ILE A 28 12.87 5.93 -15.59
N LEU A 29 13.56 4.92 -15.05
CA LEU A 29 13.09 4.16 -13.88
C LEU A 29 12.93 5.05 -12.65
N THR A 30 13.83 6.01 -12.44
CA THR A 30 13.77 6.95 -11.32
C THR A 30 12.59 7.90 -11.46
N VAL A 31 12.40 8.49 -12.65
CA VAL A 31 11.29 9.42 -12.92
C VAL A 31 9.95 8.69 -12.90
N ALA A 32 9.86 7.51 -13.53
CA ALA A 32 8.65 6.69 -13.52
C ALA A 32 8.34 6.17 -12.11
N GLY A 33 9.35 5.76 -11.35
CA GLY A 33 9.20 5.33 -9.94
C GLY A 33 8.75 6.48 -9.04
N ALA A 34 9.35 7.67 -9.15
CA ALA A 34 8.94 8.85 -8.40
C ALA A 34 7.52 9.30 -8.78
N PHE A 35 7.16 9.25 -10.07
CA PHE A 35 5.82 9.56 -10.54
C PHE A 35 4.78 8.55 -10.04
N TRP A 36 5.12 7.26 -10.04
CA TRP A 36 4.27 6.21 -9.48
C TRP A 36 4.10 6.39 -7.96
N VAL A 37 5.18 6.61 -7.21
CA VAL A 37 5.14 6.82 -5.75
C VAL A 37 4.36 8.08 -5.36
N THR A 38 4.53 9.19 -6.09
CA THR A 38 3.77 10.43 -5.83
C THR A 38 2.29 10.27 -6.14
N ARG A 39 1.95 9.58 -7.24
CA ARG A 39 0.56 9.27 -7.58
C ARG A 39 -0.06 8.31 -6.57
N PHE A 40 0.65 7.25 -6.16
CA PHE A 40 0.23 6.35 -5.06
C PHE A 40 0.05 7.10 -3.74
N ALA A 41 0.96 7.99 -3.37
CA ALA A 41 0.85 8.77 -2.16
C ALA A 41 -0.34 9.74 -2.22
N SER A 42 -0.70 10.26 -3.40
CA SER A 42 -1.90 11.07 -3.60
C SER A 42 -3.17 10.23 -3.56
N GLU A 43 -3.16 9.04 -4.16
CA GLU A 43 -4.31 8.12 -4.24
C GLU A 43 -4.60 7.48 -2.87
N VAL A 44 -3.57 7.16 -2.08
CA VAL A 44 -3.68 6.70 -0.67
C VAL A 44 -4.11 7.84 0.26
N ARG A 45 -3.70 9.08 -0.02
CA ARG A 45 -4.10 10.25 0.79
C ARG A 45 -5.53 10.70 0.47
N GLN A 46 -6.02 10.40 -0.74
CA GLN A 46 -7.39 10.66 -1.16
C GLN A 46 -8.32 9.47 -0.88
N ASP A 47 -7.77 8.25 -0.76
CA ASP A 47 -8.54 7.04 -0.47
C ASP A 47 -7.72 5.97 0.29
N PRO A 48 -7.53 6.11 1.61
CA PRO A 48 -6.73 5.18 2.43
C PRO A 48 -7.35 3.78 2.54
N GLY A 49 -8.58 3.58 2.06
CA GLY A 49 -9.26 2.28 2.05
C GLY A 49 -8.93 1.38 0.85
N LEU A 50 -8.27 1.90 -0.18
CA LEU A 50 -8.10 1.19 -1.47
C LEU A 50 -7.38 -0.17 -1.35
N VAL A 51 -6.47 -0.32 -0.38
CA VAL A 51 -5.74 -1.57 -0.11
C VAL A 51 -6.51 -2.52 0.82
N TYR A 52 -7.45 -2.01 1.62
CA TYR A 52 -8.14 -2.77 2.69
C TYR A 52 -9.61 -3.10 2.39
N ARG A 53 -10.10 -2.72 1.20
CA ARG A 53 -11.48 -2.93 0.74
C ARG A 53 -11.75 -4.31 0.11
N ASP A 54 -10.80 -5.22 0.22
CA ASP A 54 -11.05 -6.62 -0.11
C ASP A 54 -12.14 -7.21 0.83
N PRO A 55 -13.25 -7.76 0.28
CA PRO A 55 -14.32 -8.31 1.09
C PRO A 55 -13.88 -9.43 2.04
N GLY A 56 -12.88 -10.22 1.66
CA GLY A 56 -12.32 -11.29 2.50
C GLY A 56 -11.53 -10.75 3.69
N THR A 57 -10.87 -9.62 3.52
CA THR A 57 -10.15 -8.92 4.59
C THR A 57 -11.11 -8.27 5.58
N LEU A 58 -12.16 -7.60 5.09
CA LEU A 58 -13.20 -7.02 5.94
C LEU A 58 -13.96 -8.07 6.75
N ASP A 59 -14.21 -9.25 6.17
CA ASP A 59 -14.84 -10.37 6.87
C ASP A 59 -13.97 -10.87 8.04
N LYS A 60 -12.67 -11.04 7.82
CA LYS A 60 -11.71 -11.42 8.88
C LYS A 60 -11.65 -10.39 9.99
N LEU A 61 -11.67 -9.10 9.66
CA LEU A 61 -11.67 -8.01 10.64
C LEU A 61 -12.95 -8.00 11.48
N LEU A 62 -14.12 -8.19 10.85
CA LEU A 62 -15.38 -8.32 11.60
C LEU A 62 -15.40 -9.55 12.49
N LYS A 63 -14.88 -10.69 12.01
CA LYS A 63 -14.76 -11.89 12.84
C LYS A 63 -13.89 -11.63 14.06
N ARG A 64 -12.70 -11.04 13.85
CA ARG A 64 -11.80 -10.68 14.95
C ARG A 64 -12.45 -9.71 15.95
N ALA A 65 -13.20 -8.72 15.48
CA ALA A 65 -13.90 -7.79 16.36
C ALA A 65 -14.97 -8.50 17.22
N ARG A 66 -15.72 -9.44 16.63
CA ARG A 66 -16.70 -10.26 17.37
C ARG A 66 -16.04 -11.20 18.35
N ASP A 67 -14.92 -11.81 17.98
CA ASP A 67 -14.16 -12.69 18.87
C ASP A 67 -13.62 -11.90 20.08
N ALA A 68 -13.15 -10.66 19.85
CA ALA A 68 -12.74 -9.76 20.92
C ALA A 68 -13.93 -9.31 21.81
N GLU A 69 -15.07 -8.97 21.22
CA GLU A 69 -16.32 -8.64 21.93
C GLU A 69 -16.77 -9.82 22.81
N ALA A 70 -16.75 -11.06 22.29
CA ALA A 70 -17.09 -12.27 23.02
C ALA A 70 -16.08 -12.61 24.14
N ALA A 71 -14.81 -12.27 23.96
CA ALA A 71 -13.78 -12.41 24.98
C ALA A 71 -13.80 -11.29 26.05
N GLY A 72 -14.68 -10.30 25.91
CA GLY A 72 -14.75 -9.13 26.79
C GLY A 72 -13.63 -8.09 26.54
N ASP A 73 -12.82 -8.26 25.50
CA ASP A 73 -11.81 -7.28 25.07
C ASP A 73 -12.46 -6.15 24.27
N ARG A 74 -13.15 -5.27 25.00
CA ARG A 74 -13.90 -4.15 24.45
C ARG A 74 -13.00 -3.16 23.70
N ALA A 75 -11.77 -2.93 24.15
CA ALA A 75 -10.84 -1.99 23.51
C ALA A 75 -10.43 -2.48 22.10
N THR A 76 -10.10 -3.77 21.96
CA THR A 76 -9.77 -4.37 20.67
C THR A 76 -10.98 -4.41 19.75
N ALA A 77 -12.17 -4.75 20.27
CA ALA A 77 -13.41 -4.76 19.48
C ALA A 77 -13.76 -3.36 18.93
N ILE A 78 -13.74 -2.32 19.78
CA ILE A 78 -14.01 -0.93 19.38
C ILE A 78 -13.01 -0.47 18.32
N THR A 79 -11.72 -0.71 18.53
CA THR A 79 -10.66 -0.30 17.59
C THR A 79 -10.85 -0.96 16.23
N THR A 80 -11.16 -2.25 16.21
CA THR A 80 -11.35 -3.02 14.98
C THR A 80 -12.62 -2.60 14.24
N TYR A 81 -13.74 -2.37 14.93
CA TYR A 81 -14.95 -1.87 14.28
C TYR A 81 -14.78 -0.44 13.73
N ARG A 82 -14.09 0.46 14.45
CA ARG A 82 -13.78 1.81 13.95
C ARG A 82 -12.89 1.77 12.71
N PHE A 83 -11.91 0.86 12.68
CA PHE A 83 -11.09 0.65 11.50
C PHE A 83 -11.92 0.25 10.28
N VAL A 84 -12.83 -0.72 10.42
CA VAL A 84 -13.73 -1.15 9.33
C VAL A 84 -14.60 0.00 8.81
N VAL A 85 -15.13 0.84 9.70
CA VAL A 85 -15.90 2.04 9.31
C VAL A 85 -15.02 3.03 8.54
N ALA A 86 -13.79 3.28 9.00
CA ALA A 86 -12.87 4.25 8.39
C ALA A 86 -12.32 3.80 7.02
N VAL A 87 -12.06 2.50 6.80
CA VAL A 87 -11.63 2.00 5.48
C VAL A 87 -12.81 1.88 4.49
N GLY A 88 -14.02 1.75 5.01
CA GLY A 88 -15.26 1.67 4.24
C GLY A 88 -15.75 3.03 3.69
N THR A 89 -15.34 4.16 4.27
CA THR A 89 -15.68 5.49 3.73
C THR A 89 -15.00 5.72 2.39
N GLY A 90 -15.78 5.72 1.30
CA GLY A 90 -15.32 5.77 -0.09
C GLY A 90 -15.39 4.44 -0.84
N GLY A 91 -15.82 3.36 -0.17
CA GLY A 91 -15.93 2.02 -0.75
C GLY A 91 -17.18 1.83 -1.59
N ASP A 92 -17.11 0.86 -2.49
CA ASP A 92 -18.22 0.54 -3.39
C ASP A 92 -19.40 -0.10 -2.64
N SER A 93 -20.57 -0.19 -3.28
CA SER A 93 -21.83 -0.68 -2.66
C SER A 93 -21.71 -2.06 -1.99
N ALA A 94 -20.81 -2.92 -2.49
CA ALA A 94 -20.51 -4.24 -1.92
C ALA A 94 -19.96 -4.18 -0.47
N ILE A 95 -19.40 -3.04 -0.07
CA ILE A 95 -18.72 -2.84 1.22
C ILE A 95 -19.69 -2.32 2.29
N ALA A 96 -20.83 -1.76 1.87
CA ALA A 96 -21.83 -1.17 2.75
C ALA A 96 -22.29 -2.13 3.86
N ARG A 97 -22.44 -3.43 3.55
CA ARG A 97 -22.83 -4.46 4.54
C ARG A 97 -21.84 -4.60 5.70
N TYR A 98 -20.54 -4.45 5.43
CA TYR A 98 -19.50 -4.57 6.45
C TYR A 98 -19.47 -3.33 7.36
N ILE A 99 -19.69 -2.15 6.77
CA ILE A 99 -19.80 -0.89 7.50
C ILE A 99 -21.02 -0.91 8.42
N THR A 100 -22.17 -1.36 7.93
CA THR A 100 -23.39 -1.51 8.72
C THR A 100 -23.17 -2.47 9.89
N ALA A 101 -22.52 -3.61 9.66
CA ALA A 101 -22.20 -4.56 10.71
C ALA A 101 -21.24 -3.98 11.76
N ALA A 102 -20.22 -3.23 11.34
CA ALA A 102 -19.27 -2.59 12.24
C ALA A 102 -19.94 -1.48 13.09
N ARG A 103 -20.83 -0.67 12.50
CA ARG A 103 -21.62 0.32 13.24
C ARG A 103 -22.52 -0.33 14.27
N ALA A 104 -23.17 -1.43 13.92
CA ALA A 104 -23.99 -2.19 14.87
C ALA A 104 -23.17 -2.74 16.05
N GLY A 105 -21.94 -3.21 15.79
CA GLY A 105 -21.01 -3.61 16.86
C GLY A 105 -20.63 -2.47 17.79
N LEU A 106 -20.33 -1.29 17.24
CA LEU A 106 -20.05 -0.10 18.05
C LEU A 106 -21.25 0.35 18.89
N ALA A 107 -22.47 0.26 18.36
CA ALA A 107 -23.69 0.61 19.08
C ALA A 107 -23.90 -0.30 20.31
N ARG A 108 -23.79 -1.63 20.14
CA ARG A 108 -23.88 -2.59 21.25
C ARG A 108 -22.83 -2.32 22.33
N LEU A 109 -21.59 -2.08 21.90
CA LEU A 109 -20.51 -1.77 22.83
C LEU A 109 -20.69 -0.43 23.52
N ALA A 110 -21.45 0.53 22.97
CA ALA A 110 -21.77 1.78 23.65
C ALA A 110 -22.88 1.60 24.71
N GLU A 111 -23.80 0.67 24.50
CA GLU A 111 -24.89 0.34 25.42
C GLU A 111 -24.42 -0.52 26.62
N GLN A 112 -23.34 -1.28 26.46
CA GLN A 112 -22.71 -2.06 27.54
C GLN A 112 -21.58 -1.24 28.18
N PRO A 113 -21.76 -0.69 29.40
CA PRO A 113 -20.75 0.12 30.08
C PRO A 113 -19.47 -0.65 30.41
#